data_AF-A0A3D5UZQ3-F1
#
_entry.id   AF-A0A3D5UZQ3-F1
#
_cell.length_a   1.000
_cell.length_b   1.000
_cell.length_c   1.000
_cell.angle_alpha   90.00
_cell.angle_beta   90.00
_cell.angle_gamma   90.00
#
_symmetry.space_group_name_H-M   'P 1'
#
loop_
_entity.id
_entity.type
_entity.pdbx_description
1 polymer ?
#
loop_
_entity_poly.entity_id
_entity_poly.type
_entity_poly.pdbx_seq_one_letter_code
_entity_poly.pdbx_strand_id
1 'polypeptide(L)'
;MSGAATGEETTDDGFLDGRLKILQPAKGYRAGLDAVLLAAAVPAREGERALEAGAGVGVASLCLASRVSGLEVAGIELQPELVRLP
;
A
#
# COMPACT_ATOMS: atom_id res chain seq x y z
N MET A 1 -20.22 -24.54 -7.84
CA MET A 1 -18.92 -24.75 -8.50
C MET A 1 -17.99 -23.64 -8.04
N SER A 2 -17.01 -24.00 -7.20
CA SER A 2 -16.00 -23.10 -6.62
C SER A 2 -15.06 -22.65 -7.74
N GLY A 3 -15.03 -21.34 -8.03
CA GLY A 3 -13.98 -20.73 -8.82
C GLY A 3 -12.83 -20.37 -7.90
N ALA A 4 -11.79 -21.20 -7.88
CA ALA A 4 -10.53 -20.82 -7.26
C ALA A 4 -10.02 -19.53 -7.91
N ALA A 5 -9.58 -18.57 -7.10
CA ALA A 5 -8.82 -17.43 -7.61
C ALA A 5 -7.64 -18.00 -8.39
N THR A 6 -7.60 -17.76 -9.70
CA THR A 6 -6.39 -17.96 -10.50
C THR A 6 -5.37 -17.00 -9.91
N GLY A 7 -4.48 -17.51 -9.04
CA GLY A 7 -3.53 -16.68 -8.31
C GLY A 7 -2.68 -15.91 -9.30
N GLU A 8 -2.92 -14.60 -9.41
CA GLU A 8 -2.02 -13.72 -10.14
C GLU A 8 -0.65 -13.82 -9.46
N GLU A 9 0.39 -13.98 -10.26
CA GLU A 9 1.76 -14.05 -9.74
C GLU A 9 2.08 -12.75 -9.01
N THR A 10 2.60 -12.83 -7.79
CA THR A 10 2.95 -11.68 -6.95
C THR A 10 4.44 -11.63 -6.67
N THR A 11 4.99 -10.43 -6.53
CA THR A 11 6.34 -10.19 -6.01
C THR A 11 6.27 -9.56 -4.62
N ASP A 12 7.20 -9.92 -3.73
CA ASP A 12 7.37 -9.28 -2.43
C ASP A 12 8.43 -8.18 -2.54
N ASP A 13 7.97 -6.94 -2.71
CA ASP A 13 8.83 -5.80 -2.99
C ASP A 13 9.22 -5.06 -1.70
N GLY A 14 10.51 -4.74 -1.58
CA GLY A 14 11.05 -4.00 -0.46
C GLY A 14 10.92 -2.49 -0.63
N PHE A 15 10.40 -1.81 0.39
CA PHE A 15 10.37 -0.36 0.51
C PHE A 15 11.07 0.09 1.78
N LEU A 16 11.54 1.34 1.80
CA LEU A 16 12.23 1.94 2.94
C LEU A 16 13.40 1.09 3.45
N ASP A 17 14.28 0.66 2.55
CA ASP A 17 15.42 -0.23 2.83
C ASP A 17 14.99 -1.58 3.46
N GLY A 18 13.87 -2.13 2.99
CA GLY A 18 13.34 -3.41 3.42
C GLY A 18 12.58 -3.39 4.76
N ARG A 19 12.37 -2.20 5.35
CA ARG A 19 11.51 -2.05 6.54
C ARG A 19 10.05 -2.39 6.25
N LEU A 20 9.62 -2.17 5.01
CA LEU A 20 8.33 -2.62 4.50
C LEU A 20 8.55 -3.64 3.39
N LYS A 21 7.75 -4.68 3.43
CA LYS A 21 7.67 -5.75 2.44
C LYS A 21 6.22 -5.90 2.05
N ILE A 22 5.92 -5.64 0.79
CA ILE A 22 4.54 -5.47 0.32
C ILE A 22 4.37 -6.33 -0.92
N LEU A 23 3.37 -7.21 -0.88
CA LEU A 23 3.00 -8.02 -2.03
C LEU A 23 2.37 -7.14 -3.10
N GLN A 24 2.92 -7.23 -4.30
CA GLN A 24 2.40 -6.56 -5.48
C GLN A 24 2.12 -7.59 -6.56
N PRO A 25 1.14 -7.36 -7.45
CA PRO A 25 1.04 -8.12 -8.68
C PRO A 25 2.36 -8.02 -9.45
N ALA A 26 2.85 -9.13 -9.98
CA ALA A 26 4.07 -9.17 -10.80
C ALA A 26 3.89 -8.37 -12.11
N LYS A 27 2.64 -8.18 -12.54
CA LYS A 27 2.24 -7.40 -13.73
C LYS A 27 1.00 -6.57 -13.41
N GLY A 28 0.87 -5.42 -14.08
CA GLY A 28 -0.25 -4.51 -13.88
C GLY A 28 0.11 -3.34 -12.95
N TYR A 29 -0.85 -2.92 -12.12
CA TYR A 29 -0.62 -1.83 -11.16
C TYR A 29 0.49 -2.23 -10.17
N ARG A 30 1.51 -1.37 -10.07
CA ARG A 30 2.62 -1.51 -9.13
C ARG A 30 3.01 -0.13 -8.61
N ALA A 31 3.08 0.00 -7.31
CA ALA A 31 3.60 1.19 -6.66
C ALA A 31 5.13 1.22 -6.74
N GLY A 32 5.67 2.43 -6.86
CA GLY A 32 7.11 2.65 -6.95
C GLY A 32 7.58 3.77 -6.04
N LEU A 33 8.58 4.51 -6.50
CA LEU A 33 9.18 5.64 -5.77
C LEU A 33 8.16 6.76 -5.51
N ASP A 34 7.22 6.97 -6.41
CA ASP A 34 6.16 7.97 -6.30
C ASP A 34 5.32 7.81 -5.03
N ALA A 35 4.91 6.59 -4.67
CA ALA A 35 4.18 6.30 -3.44
C ALA A 35 5.00 6.68 -2.18
N VAL A 36 6.31 6.43 -2.20
CA VAL A 36 7.22 6.80 -1.11
C VAL A 36 7.38 8.32 -1.02
N LEU A 37 7.53 9.01 -2.15
CA LEU A 37 7.65 10.46 -2.20
C LEU A 37 6.35 11.15 -1.78
N LEU A 38 5.19 10.60 -2.17
CA LEU A 38 3.89 11.08 -1.71
C LEU A 38 3.78 10.95 -0.20
N ALA A 39 4.08 9.77 0.35
CA ALA A 39 4.08 9.55 1.79
C ALA A 39 5.03 10.51 2.53
N ALA A 40 6.17 10.86 1.95
CA ALA A 40 7.12 11.82 2.54
C ALA A 40 6.61 13.28 2.48
N ALA A 41 5.88 13.65 1.43
CA ALA A 41 5.37 15.01 1.23
C ALA A 41 4.18 15.36 2.13
N VAL A 42 3.45 14.38 2.66
CA VAL A 42 2.28 14.62 3.53
C VAL A 42 2.73 15.14 4.90
N PRO A 43 2.29 16.33 5.36
CA PRO A 43 2.72 16.91 6.63
C PRO A 43 1.94 16.36 7.85
N ALA A 44 1.70 15.05 7.87
CA ALA A 44 0.94 14.37 8.92
C ALA A 44 1.68 14.36 10.26
N ARG A 45 0.91 14.37 11.35
CA ARG A 45 1.38 14.33 12.74
C ARG A 45 0.77 13.16 13.51
N GLU A 46 1.40 12.81 14.61
CA GLU A 46 0.88 11.82 15.56
C GLU A 46 -0.53 12.18 16.02
N GLY A 47 -1.41 11.18 16.09
CA GLY A 47 -2.81 11.34 16.51
C GLY A 47 -3.74 11.90 15.42
N GLU A 48 -3.23 12.26 14.25
CA GLU A 48 -4.06 12.64 13.11
C GLU A 48 -4.62 11.40 12.37
N ARG A 49 -5.48 11.66 11.38
CA ARG A 49 -6.09 10.63 10.53
C ARG A 49 -5.89 11.01 9.06
N ALA A 50 -5.52 10.03 8.23
CA ALA A 50 -5.33 10.21 6.80
C ALA A 50 -6.22 9.26 5.99
N LEU A 51 -6.58 9.67 4.78
CA LEU A 51 -7.31 8.87 3.80
C LEU A 51 -6.54 8.83 2.49
N GLU A 52 -6.28 7.65 1.96
CA GLU A 52 -5.79 7.44 0.61
C GLU A 52 -6.93 6.93 -0.29
N ALA A 53 -7.28 7.72 -1.31
CA ALA A 53 -8.27 7.34 -2.31
C ALA A 53 -7.57 6.77 -3.55
N GLY A 54 -7.84 5.50 -3.85
CA GLY A 54 -7.07 4.73 -4.85
C GLY A 54 -5.80 4.15 -4.24
N ALA A 55 -5.94 3.45 -3.11
CA ALA A 55 -4.80 2.99 -2.31
C ALA A 55 -3.99 1.88 -2.98
N GLY A 56 -4.49 1.22 -4.02
CA GLY A 56 -3.84 0.07 -4.64
C GLY A 56 -3.48 -1.00 -3.59
N VAL A 57 -2.19 -1.32 -3.49
CA VAL A 57 -1.63 -2.25 -2.48
C VAL A 57 -1.16 -1.56 -1.20
N GLY A 58 -1.50 -0.28 -1.03
CA GLY A 58 -1.33 0.48 0.22
C GLY A 58 0.07 1.03 0.48
N VAL A 59 0.99 1.02 -0.49
CA VAL A 59 2.39 1.43 -0.27
C VAL A 59 2.51 2.85 0.31
N ALA A 60 1.77 3.84 -0.22
CA ALA A 60 1.89 5.20 0.28
C ALA A 60 1.34 5.32 1.71
N SER A 61 0.17 4.74 1.98
CA SER A 61 -0.42 4.63 3.32
C SER A 61 0.51 3.95 4.33
N LEU A 62 1.11 2.80 3.97
CA LEU A 62 2.02 2.05 4.82
C LEU A 62 3.33 2.81 5.06
N CYS A 63 3.88 3.47 4.04
CA CYS A 63 5.04 4.34 4.19
C CYS A 63 4.74 5.53 5.11
N LEU A 64 3.56 6.13 4.99
CA LEU A 64 3.13 7.25 5.82
C LEU A 64 2.96 6.83 7.28
N ALA A 65 2.27 5.71 7.53
CA ALA A 65 2.08 5.14 8.86
C ALA A 65 3.41 4.69 9.49
N SER A 66 4.35 4.17 8.70
CA SER A 66 5.69 3.83 9.17
C SER A 66 6.52 5.06 9.56
N ARG A 67 6.29 6.22 8.94
CA ARG A 67 7.02 7.46 9.21
C ARG A 67 6.46 8.20 10.42
N VAL A 68 5.15 8.14 10.64
CA VAL A 68 4.44 8.90 11.68
C VAL A 68 3.78 7.94 12.66
N SER A 69 4.43 7.72 13.81
CA SER A 69 3.86 6.93 14.89
C SER A 69 2.52 7.50 15.35
N GLY A 70 1.55 6.62 15.63
CA GLY A 70 0.22 7.02 16.12
C GLY A 70 -0.71 7.66 15.08
N LEU A 71 -0.36 7.61 13.79
CA LEU A 71 -1.25 8.01 12.71
C LEU A 71 -2.21 6.88 12.34
N GLU A 72 -3.51 7.17 12.25
CA GLU A 72 -4.47 6.26 11.60
C GLU A 72 -4.55 6.56 10.11
N VAL A 73 -4.43 5.53 9.27
CA VAL A 73 -4.58 5.66 7.83
C VAL A 73 -5.67 4.71 7.34
N ALA A 74 -6.64 5.26 6.62
CA ALA A 74 -7.65 4.50 5.88
C ALA A 74 -7.30 4.51 4.39
N GLY A 75 -7.33 3.34 3.76
CA GLY A 75 -7.22 3.20 2.31
C GLY A 75 -8.55 2.81 1.70
N ILE A 76 -8.91 3.43 0.57
CA ILE A 76 -10.02 3.00 -0.27
C ILE A 76 -9.46 2.60 -1.63
N GLU A 77 -9.78 1.41 -2.08
CA GLU A 77 -9.40 0.91 -3.39
C GLU A 77 -10.62 0.27 -4.06
N LEU A 78 -10.75 0.52 -5.37
CA LEU A 78 -11.85 0.02 -6.19
C LEU A 78 -11.64 -1.44 -6.57
N GLN A 79 -10.39 -1.82 -6.86
CA GLN A 79 -9.98 -3.14 -7.35
C GLN A 79 -9.82 -4.14 -6.20
N PRO A 80 -10.75 -5.09 -6.01
CA PRO A 80 -10.72 -5.98 -4.85
C PRO A 80 -9.52 -6.93 -4.81
N GLU A 81 -8.92 -7.22 -5.96
CA GLU A 81 -7.69 -7.99 -6.11
C GLU A 81 -6.48 -7.31 -5.44
N LEU A 82 -6.36 -5.98 -5.53
CA LEU A 82 -5.27 -5.24 -4.89
C LEU A 82 -5.46 -5.18 -3.37
N VAL A 83 -6.72 -5.07 -2.90
CA VAL A 83 -7.07 -5.07 -1.46
C VAL A 83 -6.81 -6.42 -0.80
N ARG A 84 -6.95 -7.52 -1.54
CA ARG A 84 -6.84 -8.88 -0.99
C ARG A 84 -5.40 -9.39 -0.90
N LEU A 85 -4.42 -8.64 -1.37
CA LEU A 85 -3.02 -9.02 -1.25
C LEU A 85 -2.62 -8.97 0.23
N PRO A 86 -2.08 -10.07 0.78
CA PRO A 86 -1.77 -10.17 2.20
C PRO A 86 -0.54 -9.36 2.61
#